data_AF-A0A6C0H138-F1
#
_entry.id   AF-A0A6C0H138-F1
#
_cell.length_a   1.000
_cell.length_b   1.000
_cell.length_c   1.000
_cell.angle_alpha   90.00
_cell.angle_beta   90.00
_cell.angle_gamma   90.00
#
_symmetry.space_group_name_H-M   'P 1'
#
loop_
_entity.id
_entity.type
_entity.pdbx_description
1 polymer ?
#
loop_
_entity_poly.entity_id
_entity_poly.type
_entity_poly.pdbx_seq_one_letter_code
_entity_poly.pdbx_strand_id
1 'polypeptide(L)'
;MLLDNFYKEKYLIFLDIEFQNFQPKNQQEHHILEIGVLIFEKGKEDPILVEHINFPILSLKNMRLMGIEYSNVSEKTEKEMEDIQEKFIIKPELNDIIKKEKLIKYIPNKDIRNILKEAIKTNNSALIDADKDMIEKHAKKAMFLYFYNRLPNEYKKLLEKQHLLYKNDSQVKKRLVNPVEYLKKLNIYLEKGILIHKETTDLEAIRNASQYYKVPLFIKNRFDIAVFNNKLAQVAKSPNLHNSYLYLYDEKIKKNHNMLKYHDKLIEIINTKMPKFRPHNPLVDAFMTIFVYILMK
;
A
#
# COMPACT_ATOMS: atom_id res chain seq x y z
N MET A 1 9.06 25.31 14.72
CA MET A 1 8.63 24.61 13.48
C MET A 1 7.53 23.63 13.85
N LEU A 2 6.48 23.47 13.03
CA LEU A 2 5.30 22.69 13.40
C LEU A 2 5.64 21.28 13.93
N LEU A 3 6.61 20.61 13.31
CA LEU A 3 6.96 19.23 13.64
C LEU A 3 8.05 19.05 14.72
N ASP A 4 8.89 20.06 14.98
CA ASP A 4 10.08 19.92 15.83
C ASP A 4 9.77 19.56 17.29
N ASN A 5 8.56 19.87 17.75
CA ASN A 5 8.11 19.54 19.11
C ASN A 5 7.74 18.07 19.28
N PHE A 6 7.62 17.31 18.18
CA PHE A 6 7.12 15.94 18.19
C PHE A 6 8.20 14.87 18.24
N TYR A 7 9.47 15.23 17.97
CA TYR A 7 10.60 14.30 17.90
C TYR A 7 11.94 14.92 18.37
N LYS A 8 12.88 14.05 18.78
CA LYS A 8 14.21 14.46 19.29
C LYS A 8 15.32 14.19 18.29
N GLU A 9 15.10 13.25 17.38
CA GLU A 9 16.01 12.76 16.35
C GLU A 9 16.35 13.84 15.32
N LYS A 10 17.38 13.59 14.50
CA LYS A 10 17.78 14.54 13.45
C LYS A 10 16.74 14.61 12.34
N TYR A 11 16.18 13.46 11.97
CA TYR A 11 15.23 13.33 10.89
C TYR A 11 13.90 12.74 11.35
N LEU A 12 12.81 13.23 10.78
CA LEU A 12 11.47 12.64 10.87
C LEU A 12 11.08 12.18 9.47
N ILE A 13 10.81 10.88 9.33
CA ILE A 13 10.68 10.20 8.04
C ILE A 13 9.28 9.63 7.94
N PHE A 14 8.50 10.07 6.96
CA PHE A 14 7.19 9.51 6.64
C PHE A 14 7.30 8.67 5.38
N LEU A 15 6.81 7.44 5.42
CA LEU A 15 6.97 6.49 4.33
C LEU A 15 5.76 5.58 4.21
N ASP A 16 5.37 5.32 2.97
CA ASP A 16 4.38 4.32 2.60
C ASP A 16 4.89 3.53 1.37
N ILE A 17 4.54 2.25 1.29
CA ILE A 17 5.02 1.35 0.25
C ILE A 17 3.86 0.67 -0.45
N GLU A 18 3.89 0.74 -1.77
CA GLU A 18 3.11 -0.20 -2.58
C GLU A 18 3.93 -1.45 -2.86
N PHE A 19 3.31 -2.60 -2.63
CA PHE A 19 3.99 -3.90 -2.62
C PHE A 19 3.88 -4.65 -3.95
N GLN A 20 4.98 -5.29 -4.36
CA GLN A 20 4.95 -6.47 -5.22
C GLN A 20 4.83 -7.71 -4.33
N ASN A 21 3.76 -8.49 -4.55
CA ASN A 21 3.44 -9.67 -3.75
C ASN A 21 4.01 -10.93 -4.43
N PHE A 22 4.79 -11.69 -3.67
CA PHE A 22 5.33 -12.98 -4.08
C PHE A 22 4.73 -14.07 -3.23
N GLN A 23 4.44 -15.22 -3.83
CA GLN A 23 4.06 -16.42 -3.08
C GLN A 23 4.97 -17.61 -3.41
N PRO A 24 6.25 -17.57 -3.02
CA PRO A 24 7.04 -18.78 -2.99
C PRO A 24 6.46 -19.71 -1.90
N LYS A 25 6.05 -20.93 -2.28
CA LYS A 25 5.78 -22.03 -1.33
C LYS A 25 4.76 -21.72 -0.22
N ASN A 26 3.64 -21.06 -0.56
CA ASN A 26 2.53 -20.72 0.35
C ASN A 26 2.82 -19.65 1.43
N GLN A 27 3.96 -18.95 1.39
CA GLN A 27 4.19 -17.76 2.20
C GLN A 27 4.10 -16.52 1.30
N GLN A 28 3.34 -15.51 1.75
CA GLN A 28 3.26 -14.25 1.03
C GLN A 28 4.41 -13.36 1.47
N GLU A 29 5.34 -13.09 0.55
CA GLU A 29 6.44 -12.14 0.76
C GLU A 29 6.10 -10.82 0.06
N HIS A 30 6.28 -9.73 0.80
CA HIS A 30 6.04 -8.37 0.32
C HIS A 30 7.39 -7.76 -0.05
N HIS A 31 7.58 -7.34 -1.30
CA HIS A 31 8.73 -6.53 -1.69
C HIS A 31 8.25 -5.16 -2.17
N ILE A 32 9.17 -4.21 -2.15
CA ILE A 32 8.90 -2.84 -2.59
C ILE A 32 8.62 -2.81 -4.08
N LEU A 33 7.46 -2.28 -4.49
CA LEU A 33 7.17 -1.91 -5.89
C LEU A 33 7.35 -0.40 -6.06
N GLU A 34 6.70 0.39 -5.21
CA GLU A 34 6.80 1.85 -5.18
C GLU A 34 7.02 2.31 -3.74
N ILE A 35 7.77 3.41 -3.55
CA ILE A 35 7.93 4.09 -2.26
C ILE A 35 7.52 5.54 -2.43
N GLY A 36 6.68 6.01 -1.51
CA GLY A 36 6.50 7.43 -1.23
C GLY A 36 7.23 7.79 0.06
N VAL A 37 8.09 8.80 0.03
CA VAL A 37 8.84 9.23 1.21
C VAL A 37 8.87 10.75 1.34
N LEU A 38 8.65 11.24 2.56
CA LEU A 38 8.91 12.61 2.97
C LEU A 38 9.87 12.60 4.15
N ILE A 39 10.95 13.39 4.07
CA ILE A 39 11.95 13.50 5.15
C ILE A 39 12.07 14.95 5.58
N PHE A 40 11.84 15.19 6.87
CA PHE A 40 12.08 16.47 7.53
C PHE A 40 13.38 16.40 8.32
N GLU A 41 14.18 17.45 8.24
CA GLU A 41 15.31 17.66 9.14
C GLU A 41 14.88 18.62 10.23
N LYS A 42 15.26 18.31 11.47
CA LYS A 42 14.93 19.13 12.63
C LYS A 42 15.40 20.58 12.43
N GLY A 43 14.51 21.52 12.72
CA GLY A 43 14.75 22.96 12.52
C GLY A 43 14.44 23.45 11.10
N LYS A 44 13.93 22.60 10.19
CA LYS A 44 13.49 23.00 8.85
C LYS A 44 11.98 22.89 8.69
N GLU A 45 11.39 23.86 7.99
CA GLU A 45 9.95 23.90 7.73
C GLU A 45 9.54 22.88 6.70
N ASP A 46 10.38 22.81 5.67
CA ASP A 46 10.12 22.05 4.48
C ASP A 46 10.81 20.70 4.54
N PRO A 47 10.18 19.67 3.95
CA PRO A 47 10.84 18.40 3.78
C PRO A 47 12.11 18.59 2.94
N ILE A 48 13.23 18.12 3.46
CA ILE A 48 14.51 18.11 2.72
C ILE A 48 14.53 17.04 1.62
N LEU A 49 13.59 16.09 1.67
CA LEU A 49 13.41 15.07 0.65
C LEU A 49 11.92 14.78 0.47
N VAL A 50 11.48 14.78 -0.79
CA VAL A 50 10.14 14.33 -1.21
C VAL A 50 10.31 13.52 -2.48
N GLU A 51 10.04 12.22 -2.40
CA GLU A 51 10.28 11.29 -3.50
C GLU A 51 9.14 10.29 -3.64
N HIS A 52 8.74 10.07 -4.90
CA HIS A 52 7.97 8.90 -5.32
C HIS A 52 8.84 8.13 -6.30
N ILE A 53 9.20 6.90 -5.94
CA ILE A 53 10.16 6.10 -6.69
C ILE A 53 9.66 4.67 -6.89
N ASN A 54 10.14 4.04 -7.95
CA ASN A 54 9.80 2.68 -8.32
C ASN A 54 11.02 1.78 -8.18
N PHE A 55 10.83 0.59 -7.60
CA PHE A 55 11.82 -0.47 -7.60
C PHE A 55 11.67 -1.36 -8.85
N PRO A 56 12.75 -2.01 -9.31
CA PRO A 56 12.66 -2.99 -10.38
C PRO A 56 11.70 -4.12 -10.01
N ILE A 57 10.86 -4.49 -10.96
CA ILE A 57 9.97 -5.64 -10.78
C ILE A 57 10.85 -6.89 -10.78
N LEU A 58 10.74 -7.68 -9.71
CA LEU A 58 11.51 -8.92 -9.60
C LEU A 58 10.98 -9.92 -10.63
N SER A 59 11.84 -10.83 -11.09
CA SER A 59 11.56 -11.75 -12.22
C SER A 59 10.40 -12.73 -11.99
N LEU A 60 9.86 -12.79 -10.77
CA LEU A 60 8.65 -13.52 -10.44
C LEU A 60 7.41 -12.62 -10.67
N LYS A 61 6.37 -13.17 -11.29
CA LYS A 61 5.18 -12.42 -11.71
C LYS A 61 4.49 -11.72 -10.52
N ASN A 62 4.57 -10.39 -10.49
CA ASN A 62 3.95 -9.55 -9.47
C ASN A 62 2.42 -9.59 -9.59
N MET A 63 1.78 -10.17 -8.58
CA MET A 63 0.34 -10.39 -8.56
C MET A 63 -0.51 -9.11 -8.37
N ARG A 64 0.07 -8.01 -7.87
CA ARG A 64 -0.68 -6.79 -7.53
C ARG A 64 -0.94 -5.87 -8.73
N LEU A 65 -0.18 -6.02 -9.82
CA LEU A 65 -0.33 -5.25 -11.07
C LEU A 65 -1.64 -5.53 -11.83
N MET A 66 -2.48 -6.43 -11.32
CA MET A 66 -3.77 -6.75 -11.91
C MET A 66 -4.89 -5.75 -11.61
N GLY A 67 -4.72 -4.85 -10.65
CA GLY A 67 -5.67 -3.76 -10.41
C GLY A 67 -5.04 -2.45 -10.87
N ILE A 68 -5.68 -1.75 -11.82
CA ILE A 68 -5.16 -0.48 -12.35
C ILE A 68 -5.05 0.57 -11.25
N GLU A 69 -5.96 0.49 -10.27
CA GLU A 69 -6.00 1.34 -9.09
C GLU A 69 -4.75 1.23 -8.19
N TYR A 70 -3.92 0.19 -8.35
CA TYR A 70 -2.67 0.00 -7.59
C TYR A 70 -1.41 0.29 -8.41
N SER A 71 -1.54 0.89 -9.60
CA SER A 71 -0.42 1.16 -10.50
C SER A 71 -0.39 2.65 -10.87
N ASN A 72 0.61 3.38 -10.39
CA ASN A 72 0.76 4.80 -10.72
C ASN A 72 1.39 4.97 -12.12
N VAL A 73 0.62 4.78 -13.20
CA VAL A 73 1.09 4.87 -14.60
C VAL A 73 0.55 6.11 -15.33
N SER A 74 1.03 6.40 -16.54
CA SER A 74 0.42 7.44 -17.39
C SER A 74 -1.04 7.12 -17.73
N GLU A 75 -1.85 8.14 -18.02
CA GLU A 75 -3.26 7.98 -18.41
C GLU A 75 -3.44 7.07 -19.62
N LYS A 76 -2.51 7.15 -20.58
CA LYS A 76 -2.50 6.27 -21.75
C LYS A 76 -2.35 4.81 -21.33
N THR A 77 -1.33 4.50 -20.52
CA THR A 77 -1.06 3.14 -20.06
C THR A 77 -2.19 2.61 -19.19
N GLU A 78 -2.76 3.46 -18.34
CA GLU A 78 -3.91 3.13 -17.49
C GLU A 78 -5.09 2.64 -18.33
N LYS A 79 -5.50 3.43 -19.34
CA LYS A 79 -6.58 3.05 -20.24
C LYS A 79 -6.31 1.72 -20.96
N GLU A 80 -5.08 1.51 -21.43
CA GLU A 80 -4.70 0.24 -22.06
C GLU A 80 -4.72 -0.94 -21.07
N MET A 81 -4.41 -0.71 -19.80
CA MET A 81 -4.49 -1.74 -18.76
C MET A 81 -5.94 -2.03 -18.36
N GLU A 82 -6.82 -1.03 -18.30
CA GLU A 82 -8.28 -1.17 -18.10
C GLU A 82 -8.88 -2.05 -19.21
N ASP A 83 -8.59 -1.76 -20.48
CA ASP A 83 -9.05 -2.56 -21.63
C ASP A 83 -8.62 -4.03 -21.54
N ILE A 84 -7.47 -4.31 -20.89
CA ILE A 84 -7.02 -5.68 -20.64
C ILE A 84 -7.77 -6.30 -19.47
N GLN A 85 -8.05 -5.54 -18.41
CA GLN A 85 -8.82 -6.01 -17.25
C GLN A 85 -10.26 -6.38 -17.62
N GLU A 86 -10.89 -5.62 -18.52
CA GLU A 86 -12.22 -5.96 -19.03
C GLU A 86 -12.22 -7.30 -19.80
N LYS A 87 -11.10 -7.67 -20.42
CA LYS A 87 -10.94 -8.97 -21.09
C LYS A 87 -10.62 -10.10 -20.12
N PHE A 88 -10.23 -9.75 -18.89
CA PHE A 88 -9.90 -10.72 -17.85
C PHE A 88 -11.10 -11.35 -17.17
N ILE A 89 -12.35 -10.98 -17.50
CA ILE A 89 -13.59 -11.35 -16.78
C ILE A 89 -13.56 -12.82 -16.33
N ILE A 90 -13.14 -12.97 -15.09
CA ILE A 90 -13.49 -14.06 -14.21
C ILE A 90 -14.38 -13.33 -13.21
N LYS A 91 -15.70 -13.43 -13.36
CA LYS A 91 -16.70 -12.99 -12.37
C LYS A 91 -17.24 -14.23 -11.66
N PRO A 92 -16.52 -14.88 -10.74
CA PRO A 92 -17.12 -15.92 -9.93
C PRO A 92 -17.83 -15.20 -8.79
N GLU A 93 -19.09 -15.55 -8.59
CA GLU A 93 -19.82 -15.06 -7.44
C GLU A 93 -19.26 -15.72 -6.17
N LEU A 94 -19.43 -15.08 -5.00
CA LEU A 94 -19.09 -15.69 -3.70
C LEU A 94 -19.68 -17.11 -3.57
N ASN A 95 -20.86 -17.31 -4.16
CA ASN A 95 -21.54 -18.60 -4.27
C ASN A 95 -20.73 -19.67 -5.01
N ASP A 96 -19.93 -19.32 -6.01
CA ASP A 96 -19.08 -20.26 -6.75
C ASP A 96 -17.90 -20.77 -5.91
N ILE A 97 -17.47 -19.98 -4.93
CA ILE A 97 -16.38 -20.32 -3.99
C ILE A 97 -16.89 -21.27 -2.92
N ILE A 98 -18.03 -20.92 -2.33
CA ILE A 98 -18.71 -21.75 -1.32
C ILE A 98 -19.04 -23.14 -1.91
N LYS A 99 -19.50 -23.18 -3.16
CA LYS A 99 -19.80 -24.45 -3.87
C LYS A 99 -18.57 -25.26 -4.26
N LYS A 100 -17.36 -24.69 -4.22
CA LYS A 100 -16.11 -25.36 -4.63
C LYS A 100 -15.13 -25.42 -3.48
N GLU A 101 -15.33 -26.39 -2.58
CA GLU A 101 -14.49 -26.66 -1.40
C GLU A 101 -12.98 -26.68 -1.71
N LYS A 102 -12.59 -27.15 -2.90
CA LYS A 102 -11.21 -27.15 -3.40
C LYS A 102 -10.57 -25.75 -3.52
N LEU A 103 -11.36 -24.67 -3.58
CA LEU A 103 -10.89 -23.28 -3.68
C LEU A 103 -10.49 -22.69 -2.32
N ILE A 104 -11.07 -23.18 -1.22
CA ILE A 104 -10.86 -22.65 0.13
C ILE A 104 -9.40 -22.76 0.54
N LYS A 105 -8.69 -23.81 0.10
CA LYS A 105 -7.26 -24.00 0.41
C LYS A 105 -6.35 -22.88 -0.14
N TYR A 106 -6.82 -22.11 -1.12
CA TYR A 106 -6.08 -20.98 -1.71
C TYR A 106 -6.38 -19.64 -1.01
N ILE A 107 -7.32 -19.61 -0.06
CA ILE A 107 -7.58 -18.43 0.75
C ILE A 107 -6.40 -18.22 1.69
N PRO A 108 -5.71 -17.06 1.69
CA PRO A 108 -4.52 -16.87 2.52
C PRO A 108 -4.80 -16.91 4.02
N ASN A 109 -5.94 -16.33 4.45
CA ASN A 109 -6.31 -16.21 5.85
C ASN A 109 -6.87 -17.53 6.41
N LYS A 110 -6.25 -18.05 7.48
CA LYS A 110 -6.61 -19.33 8.11
C LYS A 110 -7.99 -19.30 8.76
N ASP A 111 -8.35 -18.21 9.40
CA ASP A 111 -9.60 -18.09 10.15
C ASP A 111 -10.78 -18.04 9.18
N ILE A 112 -10.62 -17.30 8.08
CA ILE A 112 -11.60 -17.29 6.98
C ILE A 112 -11.74 -18.67 6.33
N ARG A 113 -10.63 -19.41 6.16
CA ARG A 113 -10.70 -20.80 5.69
C ARG A 113 -11.53 -21.68 6.62
N ASN A 114 -11.42 -21.47 7.93
CA ASN A 114 -12.16 -22.26 8.92
C ASN A 114 -13.65 -21.89 8.89
N ILE A 115 -13.98 -20.59 8.90
CA ILE A 115 -15.36 -20.09 8.79
C ILE A 115 -16.04 -20.66 7.54
N LEU A 116 -15.38 -20.61 6.38
CA LEU A 116 -15.95 -21.14 5.14
C LEU A 116 -16.11 -22.66 5.15
N LYS A 117 -15.15 -23.42 5.71
CA LYS A 117 -15.27 -24.87 5.88
C LYS A 117 -16.42 -25.24 6.81
N GLU A 118 -16.58 -24.49 7.90
CA GLU A 118 -17.63 -24.70 8.88
C GLU A 118 -19.01 -24.35 8.30
N ALA A 119 -19.13 -23.23 7.60
CA ALA A 119 -20.35 -22.83 6.89
C ALA A 119 -20.79 -23.88 5.85
N ILE A 120 -19.86 -24.46 5.09
CA ILE A 120 -20.16 -25.54 4.13
C ILE A 120 -20.54 -26.83 4.85
N LYS A 121 -19.78 -27.22 5.88
CA LYS A 121 -20.04 -28.45 6.65
C LYS A 121 -21.41 -28.42 7.34
N THR A 122 -21.80 -27.26 7.85
CA THR A 122 -23.04 -27.08 8.62
C THR A 122 -24.20 -26.56 7.78
N ASN A 123 -23.97 -26.25 6.50
CA ASN A 123 -24.91 -25.58 5.60
C ASN A 123 -25.51 -24.29 6.22
N ASN A 124 -24.71 -23.54 6.99
CA ASN A 124 -25.13 -22.36 7.72
C ASN A 124 -24.52 -21.09 7.09
N SER A 125 -25.29 -20.41 6.25
CA SER A 125 -24.87 -19.18 5.57
C SER A 125 -24.69 -17.99 6.51
N ALA A 126 -25.30 -18.00 7.70
CA ALA A 126 -25.21 -16.89 8.66
C ALA A 126 -23.78 -16.69 9.20
N LEU A 127 -22.95 -17.75 9.17
CA LEU A 127 -21.52 -17.67 9.52
C LEU A 127 -20.72 -16.84 8.50
N ILE A 128 -21.23 -16.68 7.28
CA ILE A 128 -20.60 -15.90 6.21
C ILE A 128 -21.06 -14.45 6.27
N ASP A 129 -22.33 -14.22 6.61
CA ASP A 129 -22.92 -12.88 6.63
C ASP A 129 -22.29 -11.94 7.66
N ALA A 130 -21.82 -12.46 8.79
CA ALA A 130 -21.14 -11.68 9.83
C ALA A 130 -19.82 -11.04 9.36
N ASP A 131 -19.12 -11.67 8.42
CA ASP A 131 -17.80 -11.28 7.92
C ASP A 131 -17.78 -11.10 6.39
N LYS A 132 -18.95 -10.87 5.79
CA LYS A 132 -19.18 -10.97 4.34
C LYS A 132 -18.15 -10.20 3.50
N ASP A 133 -17.89 -8.95 3.84
CA ASP A 133 -16.96 -8.09 3.09
C ASP A 133 -15.50 -8.60 3.17
N MET A 134 -15.09 -9.04 4.36
CA MET A 134 -13.76 -9.60 4.59
C MET A 134 -13.60 -10.95 3.86
N ILE A 135 -14.63 -11.80 3.93
CA ILE A 135 -14.68 -13.08 3.22
C ILE A 135 -14.64 -12.85 1.72
N GLU A 136 -15.46 -11.96 1.16
CA GLU A 136 -15.45 -11.62 -0.25
C GLU A 136 -14.09 -11.11 -0.72
N LYS A 137 -13.45 -10.21 0.02
CA LYS A 137 -12.11 -9.69 -0.30
C LYS A 137 -11.09 -10.83 -0.39
N HIS A 138 -11.06 -11.71 0.62
CA HIS A 138 -10.11 -12.82 0.65
C HIS A 138 -10.43 -13.93 -0.35
N ALA A 139 -11.71 -14.13 -0.66
CA ALA A 139 -12.16 -15.11 -1.63
C ALA A 139 -11.88 -14.65 -3.07
N LYS A 140 -12.06 -13.37 -3.40
CA LYS A 140 -11.60 -12.74 -4.65
C LYS A 140 -10.08 -12.94 -4.83
N LYS A 141 -9.30 -12.70 -3.77
CA LYS A 141 -7.85 -12.95 -3.77
C LYS A 141 -7.48 -14.42 -3.97
N ALA A 142 -8.19 -15.34 -3.31
CA ALA A 142 -7.99 -16.79 -3.41
C ALA A 142 -8.33 -17.34 -4.79
N MET A 143 -9.41 -16.86 -5.39
CA MET A 143 -9.79 -17.21 -6.75
C MET A 143 -8.79 -16.70 -7.73
N PHE A 144 -8.34 -15.45 -7.60
CA PHE A 144 -7.27 -14.95 -8.43
C PHE A 144 -6.02 -15.85 -8.35
N LEU A 145 -5.59 -16.22 -7.13
CA LEU A 145 -4.49 -17.16 -6.90
C LEU A 145 -4.69 -18.55 -7.52
N TYR A 146 -5.90 -19.10 -7.37
CA TYR A 146 -6.27 -20.39 -7.93
C TYR A 146 -6.29 -20.37 -9.46
N PHE A 147 -7.01 -19.39 -10.02
CA PHE A 147 -7.12 -19.21 -11.45
C PHE A 147 -5.75 -18.93 -12.02
N TYR A 148 -4.95 -18.03 -11.47
CA TYR A 148 -3.58 -17.72 -11.91
C TYR A 148 -2.72 -18.98 -12.14
N ASN A 149 -2.67 -19.87 -11.15
CA ASN A 149 -1.88 -21.11 -11.23
C ASN A 149 -2.42 -22.11 -12.27
N ARG A 150 -3.67 -21.95 -12.72
CA ARG A 150 -4.35 -22.81 -13.68
C ARG A 150 -4.87 -22.03 -14.91
N LEU A 151 -4.40 -20.80 -15.12
CA LEU A 151 -4.95 -19.93 -16.16
C LEU A 151 -4.67 -20.57 -17.52
N PRO A 152 -5.68 -20.66 -18.40
CA PRO A 152 -5.44 -20.86 -19.83
C PRO A 152 -4.35 -19.90 -20.34
N ASN A 153 -3.60 -20.33 -21.35
CA ASN A 153 -2.48 -19.56 -21.90
C ASN A 153 -2.89 -18.15 -22.34
N GLU A 154 -4.14 -17.95 -22.76
CA GLU A 154 -4.70 -16.66 -23.13
C GLU A 154 -4.65 -15.64 -21.99
N TYR A 155 -5.15 -15.98 -20.80
CA TYR A 155 -5.10 -15.08 -19.64
C TYR A 155 -3.68 -14.84 -19.15
N LYS A 156 -2.77 -15.83 -19.25
CA LYS A 156 -1.35 -15.60 -18.94
C LYS A 156 -0.72 -14.55 -19.85
N LYS A 157 -1.07 -14.54 -21.15
CA LYS A 157 -0.64 -13.52 -22.11
C LYS A 157 -1.19 -12.14 -21.75
N LEU A 158 -2.43 -12.05 -21.27
CA LEU A 158 -3.01 -10.78 -20.84
C LEU A 158 -2.26 -10.21 -19.60
N LEU A 159 -1.84 -11.05 -18.66
CA LEU A 159 -1.01 -10.62 -17.51
C LEU A 159 0.35 -10.11 -17.96
N GLU A 160 0.99 -10.85 -18.86
CA GLU A 160 2.27 -10.46 -19.44
C GLU A 160 2.16 -9.12 -20.16
N LYS A 161 1.05 -8.89 -20.88
CA LYS A 161 0.77 -7.61 -21.53
C LYS A 161 0.65 -6.45 -20.52
N GLN A 162 -0.11 -6.61 -19.44
CA GLN A 162 -0.20 -5.59 -18.38
C GLN A 162 1.15 -5.30 -17.74
N HIS A 163 1.94 -6.33 -17.46
CA HIS A 163 3.25 -6.17 -16.88
C HIS A 163 4.20 -5.42 -17.84
N LEU A 164 4.16 -5.76 -19.14
CA LEU A 164 4.92 -5.05 -20.16
C LEU A 164 4.50 -3.59 -20.29
N LEU A 165 3.20 -3.29 -20.19
CA LEU A 165 2.68 -1.92 -20.18
C LEU A 165 3.24 -1.13 -19.00
N TYR A 166 3.12 -1.64 -17.78
CA TYR A 166 3.66 -0.97 -16.59
C TYR A 166 5.18 -0.75 -16.70
N LYS A 167 5.94 -1.80 -17.06
CA LYS A 167 7.41 -1.72 -17.18
C LYS A 167 7.85 -0.72 -18.25
N ASN A 168 7.04 -0.54 -19.29
CA ASN A 168 7.38 0.34 -20.41
C ASN A 168 6.82 1.76 -20.30
N ASP A 169 5.94 2.00 -19.33
CA ASP A 169 5.37 3.31 -19.05
C ASP A 169 6.46 4.35 -18.76
N SER A 170 6.31 5.54 -19.34
CA SER A 170 7.29 6.62 -19.24
C SER A 170 7.41 7.19 -17.82
N GLN A 171 6.30 7.26 -17.06
CA GLN A 171 6.34 7.74 -15.68
C GLN A 171 6.97 6.71 -14.75
N VAL A 172 6.68 5.42 -14.94
CA VAL A 172 7.32 4.33 -14.21
C VAL A 172 8.83 4.35 -14.43
N LYS A 173 9.27 4.45 -15.69
CA LYS A 173 10.70 4.52 -16.03
C LYS A 173 11.38 5.74 -15.42
N LYS A 174 10.72 6.91 -15.43
CA LYS A 174 11.26 8.15 -14.84
C LYS A 174 11.50 8.03 -13.33
N ARG A 175 10.69 7.23 -12.63
CA ARG A 175 10.79 7.00 -11.19
C ARG A 175 11.62 5.77 -10.81
N LEU A 176 12.09 4.99 -11.79
CA LEU A 176 12.84 3.77 -11.54
C LEU A 176 14.22 4.10 -10.95
N VAL A 177 14.54 3.50 -9.80
CA VAL A 177 15.83 3.71 -9.12
C VAL A 177 16.73 2.47 -9.18
N ASN A 178 18.02 2.68 -8.95
CA ASN A 178 18.93 1.61 -8.54
C ASN A 178 18.65 1.25 -7.06
N PRO A 179 18.16 0.04 -6.75
CA PRO A 179 17.79 -0.31 -5.38
C PRO A 179 18.93 -0.23 -4.38
N VAL A 180 20.14 -0.63 -4.78
CA VAL A 180 21.30 -0.66 -3.86
C VAL A 180 21.68 0.76 -3.45
N GLU A 181 21.76 1.67 -4.42
CA GLU A 181 22.08 3.08 -4.17
C GLU A 181 20.98 3.76 -3.37
N TYR A 182 19.71 3.50 -3.72
CA TYR A 182 18.57 4.08 -3.03
C TYR A 182 18.50 3.64 -1.57
N LEU A 183 18.64 2.35 -1.28
CA LEU A 183 18.63 1.83 0.07
C LEU A 183 19.79 2.38 0.91
N LYS A 184 20.99 2.54 0.32
CA LYS A 184 22.12 3.20 0.98
C LYS A 184 21.80 4.66 1.32
N LYS A 185 21.22 5.41 0.38
CA LYS A 185 20.76 6.79 0.60
C LYS A 185 19.73 6.86 1.73
N LEU A 186 18.72 5.98 1.70
CA LEU A 186 17.67 5.95 2.71
C LEU A 186 18.22 5.63 4.11
N ASN A 187 19.20 4.72 4.20
CA ASN A 187 19.82 4.31 5.46
C ASN A 187 20.45 5.49 6.23
N ILE A 188 21.03 6.47 5.52
CA ILE A 188 21.63 7.68 6.13
C ILE A 188 20.60 8.43 6.99
N TYR A 189 19.35 8.46 6.53
CA TYR A 189 18.26 9.10 7.26
C TYR A 189 17.71 8.20 8.36
N LEU A 190 17.46 6.93 8.06
CA LEU A 190 16.91 5.95 9.02
C LEU A 190 17.78 5.79 10.27
N GLU A 191 19.10 5.82 10.12
CA GLU A 191 20.05 5.67 11.24
C GLU A 191 19.95 6.82 12.25
N LYS A 192 19.66 8.03 11.77
CA LYS A 192 19.63 9.28 12.56
C LYS A 192 18.21 9.81 12.79
N GLY A 193 17.21 9.01 12.42
CA GLY A 193 15.83 9.44 12.34
C GLY A 193 14.86 8.52 13.04
N ILE A 194 13.60 8.94 12.96
CA ILE A 194 12.43 8.20 13.40
C ILE A 194 11.55 7.94 12.17
N LEU A 195 11.24 6.66 11.93
CA LEU A 195 10.42 6.21 10.81
C LEU A 195 8.95 6.14 11.21
N ILE A 196 8.10 6.92 10.56
CA ILE A 196 6.64 6.86 10.65
C ILE A 196 6.14 6.13 9.40
N HIS A 197 5.43 5.03 9.60
CA HIS A 197 4.93 4.19 8.52
C HIS A 197 3.49 3.77 8.76
N LYS A 198 2.78 3.41 7.69
CA LYS A 198 1.34 3.17 7.72
C LYS A 198 1.01 1.85 8.39
N GLU A 199 1.73 0.78 8.05
CA GLU A 199 1.48 -0.55 8.59
C GLU A 199 2.77 -1.36 8.72
N THR A 200 2.73 -2.43 9.52
CA THR A 200 3.90 -3.30 9.74
C THR A 200 4.42 -3.95 8.45
N THR A 201 3.56 -4.12 7.44
CA THR A 201 3.94 -4.66 6.12
C THR A 201 4.94 -3.75 5.37
N ASP A 202 4.93 -2.43 5.62
CA ASP A 202 5.95 -1.51 5.09
C ASP A 202 7.35 -1.91 5.56
N LEU A 203 7.49 -2.21 6.86
CA LEU A 203 8.76 -2.62 7.45
C LEU A 203 9.21 -3.98 6.93
N GLU A 204 8.27 -4.91 6.73
CA GLU A 204 8.57 -6.21 6.13
C GLU A 204 9.13 -6.05 4.73
N ALA A 205 8.53 -5.20 3.89
CA ALA A 205 9.02 -4.92 2.55
C ALA A 205 10.41 -4.28 2.54
N ILE A 206 10.67 -3.33 3.45
CA ILE A 206 11.99 -2.73 3.63
C ILE A 206 13.04 -3.77 4.04
N ARG A 207 12.70 -4.66 4.98
CA ARG A 207 13.59 -5.75 5.42
C ARG A 207 13.86 -6.74 4.30
N ASN A 208 12.83 -7.13 3.54
CA ASN A 208 12.97 -8.04 2.41
C ASN A 208 13.86 -7.40 1.32
N ALA A 209 13.71 -6.10 1.05
CA ALA A 209 14.59 -5.38 0.14
C ALA A 209 16.04 -5.32 0.65
N SER A 210 16.23 -5.02 1.94
CA SER A 210 17.55 -5.02 2.60
C SER A 210 18.27 -6.36 2.46
N GLN A 211 17.57 -7.47 2.71
CA GLN A 211 18.09 -8.83 2.58
C GLN A 211 18.39 -9.17 1.11
N TYR A 212 17.43 -8.92 0.21
CA TYR A 212 17.54 -9.26 -1.20
C TYR A 212 18.70 -8.53 -1.90
N TYR A 213 18.83 -7.22 -1.67
CA TYR A 213 19.90 -6.40 -2.25
C TYR A 213 21.18 -6.36 -1.41
N LYS A 214 21.22 -7.08 -0.28
CA LYS A 214 22.36 -7.15 0.64
C LYS A 214 22.83 -5.77 1.12
N VAL A 215 21.89 -4.88 1.41
CA VAL A 215 22.14 -3.55 1.97
C VAL A 215 21.57 -3.51 3.38
N PRO A 216 22.39 -3.59 4.45
CA PRO A 216 21.88 -3.55 5.82
C PRO A 216 21.22 -2.19 6.10
N LEU A 217 20.01 -2.22 6.65
CA LEU A 217 19.27 -1.03 7.05
C LEU A 217 19.13 -0.97 8.57
N PHE A 218 19.46 0.18 9.14
CA PHE A 218 19.39 0.43 10.57
C PHE A 218 18.19 1.32 10.88
N ILE A 219 17.10 0.71 11.33
CA ILE A 219 15.89 1.41 11.77
C ILE A 219 15.86 1.39 13.30
N LYS A 220 16.36 2.46 13.92
CA LYS A 220 16.45 2.56 15.38
C LYS A 220 15.09 2.83 16.01
N ASN A 221 14.40 3.87 15.54
CA ASN A 221 13.13 4.34 16.08
C ASN A 221 12.07 4.28 14.99
N ARG A 222 10.89 3.73 15.32
CA ARG A 222 9.77 3.61 14.39
C ARG A 222 8.41 3.70 15.07
N PHE A 223 7.42 4.20 14.35
CA PHE A 223 6.03 4.31 14.78
C PHE A 223 5.11 3.83 13.66
N ASP A 224 4.28 2.85 14.02
CA ASP A 224 3.22 2.32 13.18
C ASP A 224 1.94 3.12 13.45
N ILE A 225 1.47 3.89 12.47
CA ILE A 225 0.27 4.70 12.63
C ILE A 225 -1.03 3.88 12.54
N ALA A 226 -1.02 2.63 12.03
CA ALA A 226 -2.21 1.79 12.02
C ALA A 226 -2.74 1.52 13.44
N VAL A 227 -1.85 1.43 14.43
CA VAL A 227 -2.21 1.30 15.84
C VAL A 227 -3.08 2.47 16.31
N PHE A 228 -2.84 3.66 15.76
CA PHE A 228 -3.56 4.88 16.11
C PHE A 228 -4.77 5.13 15.23
N ASN A 229 -4.74 4.69 13.97
CA ASN A 229 -5.87 4.71 13.07
C ASN A 229 -7.10 4.00 13.67
N ASN A 230 -6.90 2.87 14.35
CA ASN A 230 -7.97 2.17 15.05
C ASN A 230 -8.58 3.01 16.18
N LYS A 231 -7.76 3.75 16.94
CA LYS A 231 -8.26 4.68 17.97
C LYS A 231 -8.96 5.89 17.35
N LEU A 232 -8.43 6.45 16.27
CA LEU A 232 -9.03 7.59 15.58
C LEU A 232 -10.39 7.23 14.99
N ALA A 233 -10.53 6.05 14.37
CA ALA A 233 -11.79 5.53 13.87
C ALA A 233 -12.86 5.42 14.98
N GLN A 234 -12.46 4.98 16.19
CA GLN A 234 -13.35 4.94 17.35
C GLN A 234 -13.78 6.34 17.80
N VAL A 235 -12.84 7.30 17.87
CA VAL A 235 -13.12 8.69 18.27
C VAL A 235 -14.01 9.40 17.24
N ALA A 236 -13.71 9.25 15.96
CA ALA A 236 -14.47 9.81 14.84
C ALA A 236 -15.78 9.05 14.56
N LYS A 237 -16.02 7.93 15.26
CA LYS A 237 -17.16 7.02 15.04
C LYS A 237 -17.33 6.64 13.57
N SER A 238 -16.22 6.45 12.86
CA SER A 238 -16.20 6.12 11.44
C SER A 238 -15.70 4.70 11.22
N PRO A 239 -16.39 3.87 10.42
CA PRO A 239 -15.90 2.54 10.05
C PRO A 239 -14.82 2.59 8.95
N ASN A 240 -14.64 3.73 8.26
CA ASN A 240 -13.71 3.86 7.14
C ASN A 240 -12.58 4.86 7.45
N LEU A 241 -11.33 4.44 7.20
CA LEU A 241 -10.12 5.22 7.38
C LEU A 241 -10.11 6.53 6.57
N HIS A 242 -10.59 6.50 5.33
CA HIS A 242 -10.72 7.70 4.50
C HIS A 242 -11.65 8.73 5.16
N ASN A 243 -12.76 8.27 5.73
CA ASN A 243 -13.71 9.12 6.44
C ASN A 243 -13.14 9.61 7.78
N SER A 244 -12.30 8.81 8.45
CA SER A 244 -11.56 9.25 9.63
C SER A 244 -10.53 10.33 9.30
N TYR A 245 -9.92 10.29 8.10
CA TYR A 245 -9.11 11.38 7.59
C TYR A 245 -9.95 12.62 7.27
N LEU A 246 -11.11 12.48 6.63
CA LEU A 246 -12.04 13.58 6.36
C LEU A 246 -12.56 14.26 7.63
N TYR A 247 -12.73 13.51 8.72
CA TYR A 247 -13.04 14.07 10.04
C TYR A 247 -11.96 15.06 10.52
N LEU A 248 -10.70 14.89 10.12
CA LEU A 248 -9.62 15.85 10.40
C LEU A 248 -9.75 17.15 9.61
N TYR A 249 -10.56 17.15 8.54
CA TYR A 249 -10.89 18.32 7.73
C TYR A 249 -12.18 19.03 8.19
N ASP A 250 -12.84 18.56 9.26
CA ASP A 250 -13.98 19.22 9.89
C ASP A 250 -13.58 20.61 10.44
N GLU A 251 -14.44 21.61 10.24
CA GLU A 251 -14.22 23.00 10.65
C GLU A 251 -13.91 23.18 12.15
N LYS A 252 -14.33 22.26 13.01
CA LYS A 252 -13.98 22.30 14.44
C LYS A 252 -12.48 22.08 14.70
N ILE A 253 -11.79 21.28 13.88
CA ILE A 253 -10.34 21.02 14.00
C ILE A 253 -9.54 22.12 13.27
N LYS A 254 -10.11 22.70 12.20
CA LYS A 254 -9.55 23.85 11.45
C LYS A 254 -9.26 25.08 12.30
N LYS A 255 -9.94 25.28 13.43
CA LYS A 255 -9.71 26.43 14.33
C LYS A 255 -8.30 26.45 14.95
N ASN A 256 -7.55 25.35 14.92
CA ASN A 256 -6.11 25.35 15.19
C ASN A 256 -5.32 25.76 13.93
N HIS A 257 -5.23 27.06 13.71
CA HIS A 257 -4.77 27.75 12.48
C HIS A 257 -3.40 27.35 11.89
N ASN A 258 -2.56 26.56 12.56
CA ASN A 258 -1.27 26.13 12.01
C ASN A 258 -1.36 24.88 11.10
N MET A 259 -2.40 24.05 11.23
CA MET A 259 -2.53 22.82 10.46
C MET A 259 -2.93 23.06 9.01
N LEU A 260 -3.82 24.01 8.75
CA LEU A 260 -4.26 24.35 7.38
C LEU A 260 -3.12 24.95 6.54
N LYS A 261 -2.36 25.90 7.11
CA LYS A 261 -1.20 26.49 6.42
C LYS A 261 -0.16 25.43 6.05
N TYR A 262 0.06 24.46 6.95
CA TYR A 262 0.99 23.36 6.72
C TYR A 262 0.46 22.36 5.68
N HIS A 263 -0.85 22.09 5.70
CA HIS A 263 -1.53 21.27 4.71
C HIS A 263 -1.39 21.84 3.29
N ASP A 264 -1.73 23.13 3.10
CA ASP A 264 -1.73 23.75 1.76
C ASP A 264 -0.33 23.78 1.16
N LYS A 265 0.69 24.07 1.98
CA LYS A 265 2.10 24.05 1.59
C LYS A 265 2.54 22.66 1.14
N LEU A 266 2.15 21.62 1.86
CA LEU A 266 2.50 20.25 1.49
C LEU A 266 1.75 19.77 0.25
N ILE A 267 0.49 20.16 0.07
CA ILE A 267 -0.24 19.92 -1.19
C ILE A 267 0.47 20.59 -2.36
N GLU A 268 0.94 21.83 -2.22
CA GLU A 268 1.69 22.53 -3.27
C GLU A 268 2.97 21.76 -3.65
N ILE A 269 3.73 21.30 -2.66
CA ILE A 269 4.95 20.50 -2.85
C ILE A 269 4.62 19.17 -3.56
N ILE A 270 3.54 18.49 -3.15
CA ILE A 270 3.09 17.23 -3.75
C ILE A 270 2.63 17.47 -5.18
N ASN A 271 1.79 18.46 -5.44
CA ASN A 271 1.29 18.79 -6.78
C ASN A 271 2.43 19.11 -7.76
N THR A 272 3.49 19.75 -7.28
CA THR A 272 4.69 20.03 -8.08
C THR A 272 5.44 18.73 -8.45
N LYS A 273 5.49 17.77 -7.53
CA LYS A 273 6.16 16.47 -7.74
C LYS A 273 5.25 15.43 -8.42
N MET A 274 3.93 15.59 -8.30
CA MET A 274 2.87 14.68 -8.71
C MET A 274 1.60 15.46 -9.08
N PRO A 275 1.46 15.90 -10.33
CA PRO A 275 0.34 16.77 -10.73
C PRO A 275 -1.03 16.07 -10.80
N LYS A 276 -1.10 14.75 -10.52
CA LYS A 276 -2.36 13.99 -10.51
C LYS A 276 -2.44 13.08 -9.28
N PHE A 277 -3.40 13.37 -8.39
CA PHE A 277 -3.76 12.49 -7.28
C PHE A 277 -4.42 11.21 -7.79
N ARG A 278 -4.07 10.06 -7.20
CA ARG A 278 -4.67 8.75 -7.47
C ARG A 278 -4.88 7.96 -6.17
N PRO A 279 -5.89 7.06 -6.12
CA PRO A 279 -5.97 6.05 -5.07
C PRO A 279 -4.65 5.25 -5.00
N HIS A 280 -4.27 4.79 -3.80
CA HIS A 280 -3.07 3.96 -3.58
C HIS A 280 -1.77 4.57 -4.13
N ASN A 281 -1.64 5.88 -3.95
CA ASN A 281 -0.40 6.59 -4.22
C ASN A 281 0.41 6.67 -2.92
N PRO A 282 1.60 6.03 -2.86
CA PRO A 282 2.33 5.94 -1.61
C PRO A 282 2.87 7.29 -1.14
N LEU A 283 3.12 8.25 -2.03
CA LEU A 283 3.57 9.58 -1.59
C LEU A 283 2.42 10.37 -0.94
N VAL A 284 1.21 10.23 -1.49
CA VAL A 284 0.00 10.80 -0.90
C VAL A 284 -0.31 10.14 0.43
N ASP A 285 -0.23 8.82 0.51
CA ASP A 285 -0.45 8.08 1.74
C ASP A 285 0.60 8.45 2.81
N ALA A 286 1.88 8.57 2.44
CA ALA A 286 2.93 9.07 3.31
C ALA A 286 2.64 10.50 3.81
N PHE A 287 2.12 11.38 2.95
CA PHE A 287 1.66 12.71 3.37
C PHE A 287 0.49 12.64 4.36
N MET A 288 -0.51 11.79 4.09
CA MET A 288 -1.65 11.61 4.99
C MET A 288 -1.22 11.08 6.37
N THR A 289 -0.15 10.28 6.43
CA THR A 289 0.41 9.81 7.72
C THR A 289 0.93 10.95 8.60
N ILE A 290 1.33 12.09 8.03
CA ILE A 290 1.79 13.26 8.78
C ILE A 290 0.68 13.81 9.67
N PHE A 291 -0.55 13.91 9.15
CA PHE A 291 -1.69 14.41 9.92
C PHE A 291 -2.01 13.51 11.10
N VAL A 292 -2.00 12.19 10.88
CA VAL A 292 -2.21 11.22 11.97
C VAL A 292 -1.15 11.40 13.04
N TYR A 293 0.12 11.47 12.62
CA TYR A 293 1.23 11.62 13.55
C TYR A 293 1.15 12.90 14.37
N ILE A 294 0.81 14.04 13.76
CA ILE A 294 0.65 15.31 14.48
C ILE A 294 -0.47 15.21 15.52
N LEU A 295 -1.62 14.62 15.16
CA LEU A 295 -2.75 14.50 16.09
C LEU A 295 -2.49 13.55 17.25
N MET A 296 -1.55 12.62 17.10
CA MET A 296 -1.14 11.72 18.17
C MET A 296 -0.29 12.40 19.25
N LYS A 297 0.25 13.59 18.98
CA LYS A 297 1.27 14.22 19.79
C LYS A 297 0.78 15.50 20.47
#